data_AF-A0A7K6BJV6-F1
#
_entry.id   AF-A0A7K6BJV6-F1
#
_cell.length_a   1.000
_cell.length_b   1.000
_cell.length_c   1.000
_cell.angle_alpha   90.00
_cell.angle_beta   90.00
_cell.angle_gamma   90.00
#
_symmetry.space_group_name_H-M   'P 1'
#
loop_
_entity.id
_entity.type
_entity.pdbx_description
1 polymer ?
#
loop_
_entity_poly.entity_id
_entity_poly.type
_entity_poly.pdbx_seq_one_letter_code
_entity_poly.pdbx_strand_id
1 'polypeptide(L)'
;GKCTRHSPPCLSHTGVRQASARVLVEDGTGEALVLCRNQHVAAMLGLSIPEWEALQNCVQSRGRVSIQHGEATGTGCVEEPEDLIACYLRNLCRSSLICRPILLDFCLDRKPSRIL
;
A
#
# COMPACT_ATOMS: atom_id res chain seq x y z
N GLY A 1 12.97 12.93 6.79
CA GLY A 1 11.82 13.11 7.70
C GLY A 1 12.33 13.22 9.12
N LYS A 2 11.71 14.06 9.96
CA LYS A 2 12.08 14.17 11.38
C LYS A 2 11.40 13.04 12.16
N CYS A 3 12.11 12.41 13.09
CA CYS A 3 11.52 11.38 13.94
C CYS A 3 10.46 12.02 14.86
N THR A 4 9.24 11.50 14.83
CA THR A 4 8.13 11.95 15.69
C THR A 4 8.09 11.23 17.04
N ARG A 5 8.97 10.23 17.27
CA ARG A 5 9.04 9.50 18.54
C ARG A 5 9.63 10.40 19.63
N HIS A 6 8.96 10.49 20.77
CA HIS A 6 9.39 11.35 21.88
C HIS A 6 10.23 10.63 22.94
N SER A 7 10.05 9.31 23.13
CA SER A 7 10.87 8.55 24.09
C SER A 7 10.96 7.05 23.74
N PRO A 8 12.15 6.43 23.91
CA PRO A 8 13.47 7.06 23.99
C PRO A 8 13.79 7.90 22.74
N PRO A 9 14.66 8.92 22.87
CA PRO A 9 15.09 9.73 21.74
C PRO A 9 15.74 8.86 20.66
N CYS A 10 15.33 9.07 19.41
CA CYS A 10 15.92 8.39 18.27
C CYS A 10 17.15 9.17 17.81
N LEU A 11 18.33 8.53 17.83
CA LEU A 11 19.58 9.13 17.33
C LEU A 11 19.73 9.01 15.80
N SER A 12 18.81 8.29 15.13
CA SER A 12 18.86 8.12 13.67
C SER A 12 18.24 9.31 12.95
N HIS A 13 18.97 9.83 11.96
CA HIS A 13 18.48 10.81 11.00
C HIS A 13 17.94 10.17 9.71
N THR A 14 18.06 8.85 9.59
CA THR A 14 17.64 8.10 8.40
C THR A 14 16.22 7.60 8.58
N GLY A 15 15.35 7.97 7.63
CA GLY A 15 13.99 7.42 7.53
C GLY A 15 13.93 6.31 6.49
N VAL A 16 13.24 5.22 6.83
CA VAL A 16 12.93 4.14 5.87
C VAL A 16 11.50 4.33 5.39
N ARG A 17 11.28 4.22 4.07
CA ARG A 17 9.95 4.24 3.48
C ARG A 17 9.40 2.82 3.45
N GLN A 18 8.13 2.66 3.81
CA GLN A 18 7.46 1.37 3.79
C GLN A 18 6.16 1.47 3.02
N ALA A 19 5.86 0.42 2.26
CA ALA A 19 4.59 0.28 1.57
C ALA A 19 4.02 -1.12 1.84
N SER A 20 2.71 -1.20 1.97
CA SER A 20 1.99 -2.45 2.14
C SER A 20 0.68 -2.37 1.39
N ALA A 21 0.36 -3.43 0.63
CA ALA A 21 -0.91 -3.58 -0.05
C ALA A 21 -1.46 -4.98 0.20
N ARG A 22 -2.78 -5.07 0.35
CA ARG A 22 -3.51 -6.34 0.36
C ARG A 22 -4.31 -6.43 -0.91
N VAL A 23 -4.14 -7.52 -1.65
CA VAL A 23 -4.81 -7.70 -2.93
C VAL A 23 -5.55 -9.03 -2.91
N LEU A 24 -6.81 -9.01 -3.33
CA LEU A 24 -7.61 -10.21 -3.57
C LEU A 24 -7.26 -10.73 -4.97
N VAL A 25 -6.93 -12.00 -5.06
CA VAL A 25 -6.63 -12.68 -6.32
C VAL A 25 -7.47 -13.94 -6.44
N GLU A 26 -7.89 -14.23 -7.66
CA GLU A 26 -8.70 -15.40 -8.00
C GLU A 26 -8.01 -16.15 -9.14
N ASP A 27 -7.92 -17.48 -9.04
CA ASP A 27 -7.32 -18.35 -10.06
C ASP A 27 -8.33 -19.26 -10.78
N GLY A 28 -9.63 -19.04 -10.52
CA GLY A 28 -10.74 -19.87 -11.02
C GLY A 28 -11.03 -21.11 -10.16
N THR A 29 -10.18 -21.44 -9.18
CA THR A 29 -10.43 -22.51 -8.21
C THR A 29 -10.78 -21.96 -6.82
N GLY A 30 -10.32 -20.75 -6.52
CA GLY A 30 -10.68 -20.04 -5.32
C GLY A 30 -10.07 -18.64 -5.27
N GLU A 31 -10.25 -18.02 -4.11
CA GLU A 31 -9.75 -16.68 -3.82
C GLU A 31 -8.65 -16.72 -2.75
N ALA A 32 -7.66 -15.84 -2.86
CA ALA A 32 -6.62 -15.66 -1.87
C ALA A 32 -6.33 -14.17 -1.62
N LEU A 33 -6.00 -13.83 -0.37
CA LEU A 33 -5.53 -12.49 -0.02
C LEU A 33 -4.00 -12.48 0.03
N VAL A 34 -3.38 -11.69 -0.85
CA VAL A 34 -1.93 -11.58 -0.96
C VAL A 34 -1.45 -10.28 -0.31
N LEU A 35 -0.47 -10.39 0.59
CA LEU A 35 0.18 -9.24 1.22
C LEU A 35 1.46 -8.87 0.45
N CYS A 36 1.42 -7.75 -0.27
CA CYS A 36 2.58 -7.20 -0.96
C CYS A 36 3.26 -6.13 -0.09
N ARG A 37 4.60 -6.09 -0.10
CA ARG A 37 5.39 -5.11 0.64
C ARG A 37 6.39 -4.39 -0.26
N ASN A 38 6.63 -3.11 0.02
CA ASN A 38 7.65 -2.27 -0.61
C ASN A 38 7.61 -2.34 -2.14
N GLN A 39 8.69 -2.79 -2.79
CA GLN A 39 8.80 -2.93 -4.25
C GLN A 39 7.71 -3.81 -4.88
N HIS A 40 7.17 -4.79 -4.15
CA HIS A 40 6.06 -5.60 -4.64
C HIS A 40 4.78 -4.77 -4.77
N VAL A 41 4.60 -3.72 -3.94
CA VAL A 41 3.50 -2.76 -4.11
C VAL A 41 3.67 -1.97 -5.41
N ALA A 42 4.89 -1.52 -5.73
CA ALA A 42 5.17 -0.83 -7.00
C ALA A 42 4.80 -1.70 -8.21
N ALA A 43 5.24 -2.96 -8.20
CA ALA A 43 4.94 -3.93 -9.23
C ALA A 43 3.42 -4.19 -9.36
N MET A 44 2.72 -4.35 -8.23
CA MET A 44 1.26 -4.51 -8.22
C MET A 44 0.54 -3.30 -8.80
N LEU A 45 0.98 -2.09 -8.43
CA LEU A 45 0.43 -0.84 -8.97
C LEU A 45 0.80 -0.60 -10.45
N GLY A 46 1.70 -1.41 -11.02
CA GLY A 46 2.16 -1.25 -12.40
C GLY A 46 3.05 -0.03 -12.62
N LEU A 47 3.70 0.47 -11.55
CA LEU A 47 4.54 1.65 -11.60
C LEU A 47 5.98 1.27 -11.95
N SER A 48 6.57 2.00 -12.88
CA SER A 48 8.01 1.95 -13.15
C SER A 48 8.82 2.47 -11.95
N ILE A 49 10.12 2.18 -11.93
CA ILE A 49 11.05 2.66 -10.88
C ILE A 49 10.94 4.18 -10.66
N PRO A 50 11.03 5.04 -11.70
CA PRO A 50 10.94 6.50 -11.49
C PRO A 50 9.56 6.95 -10.99
N GLU A 51 8.47 6.35 -11.47
CA GLU A 51 7.11 6.66 -11.00
C GLU A 51 6.93 6.28 -9.52
N TRP A 52 7.45 5.12 -9.13
CA TRP A 52 7.42 4.65 -7.75
C TRP A 52 8.25 5.55 -6.83
N GLU A 53 9.42 6.01 -7.27
CA GLU A 53 10.24 6.97 -6.52
C GLU A 53 9.53 8.31 -6.34
N ALA A 54 8.94 8.83 -7.42
CA ALA A 54 8.18 10.08 -7.38
C ALA A 54 7.00 9.98 -6.38
N LEU A 55 6.22 8.90 -6.46
CA LEU A 55 5.13 8.64 -5.52
C LEU A 55 5.62 8.60 -4.06
N GLN A 56 6.71 7.88 -3.80
CA GLN A 56 7.29 7.79 -2.46
C GLN A 56 7.81 9.14 -1.95
N ASN A 57 8.35 9.99 -2.82
CA ASN A 57 8.79 11.34 -2.47
C ASN A 57 7.59 12.23 -2.06
N CYS A 58 6.48 12.15 -2.81
CA CYS A 58 5.24 12.84 -2.46
C CYS A 58 4.67 12.37 -1.11
N VAL A 59 4.74 11.07 -0.81
CA VAL A 59 4.32 10.55 0.49
C VAL A 59 5.27 10.97 1.60
N GLN A 60 6.59 11.06 1.34
CA GLN A 60 7.57 11.43 2.36
C GLN A 60 7.36 12.85 2.90
N SER A 61 7.02 13.82 2.04
CA SER A 61 6.72 15.19 2.49
C SER A 61 5.47 15.23 3.37
N ARG A 62 4.52 14.31 3.15
CA ARG A 62 3.25 14.24 3.88
C ARG A 62 3.29 13.36 5.14
N GLY A 63 4.13 12.32 5.15
CA GLY A 63 4.30 11.37 6.25
C GLY A 63 3.67 9.99 5.97
N ARG A 64 2.34 9.91 5.82
CA ARG A 64 1.62 8.65 5.59
C ARG A 64 0.41 8.85 4.69
N VAL A 65 0.20 7.91 3.77
CA VAL A 65 -1.03 7.77 2.98
C VAL A 65 -1.58 6.37 3.20
N SER A 66 -2.90 6.26 3.38
CA SER A 66 -3.61 5.00 3.52
C SER A 66 -4.90 5.08 2.71
N ILE A 67 -5.15 4.08 1.89
CA ILE A 67 -6.36 3.93 1.11
C ILE A 67 -6.99 2.58 1.43
N GLN A 68 -8.32 2.52 1.46
CA GLN A 68 -9.05 1.28 1.57
C GLN A 68 -10.01 1.20 0.39
N HIS A 69 -10.00 0.06 -0.29
CA HIS A 69 -10.89 -0.22 -1.41
C HIS A 69 -11.94 -1.23 -0.93
N GLY A 70 -13.21 -0.82 -0.82
CA GLY A 70 -14.30 -1.75 -0.50
C GLY A 70 -15.36 -1.31 0.50
N GLU A 71 -15.24 -0.14 1.16
CA GLU A 71 -16.34 0.39 1.99
C GLU A 71 -16.89 1.72 1.46
N ALA A 72 -18.22 1.79 1.55
CA ALA A 72 -19.10 2.76 0.93
C ALA A 72 -18.90 4.18 1.46
N THR A 73 -19.25 5.14 0.59
CA THR A 73 -19.84 6.43 0.91
C THR A 73 -20.76 6.30 2.13
N GLY A 74 -20.26 6.59 3.33
CA GLY A 74 -20.99 6.14 4.53
C GLY A 74 -20.42 6.54 5.88
N THR A 75 -19.66 7.63 5.99
CA THR A 75 -19.57 8.37 7.26
C THR A 75 -19.13 9.79 6.94
N GLY A 76 -19.91 10.77 7.40
CA GLY A 76 -19.71 12.19 7.12
C GLY A 76 -18.36 12.70 7.62
N CYS A 77 -17.36 12.62 6.76
CA CYS A 77 -16.13 13.37 6.91
C CYS A 77 -16.25 14.55 5.96
N VAL A 78 -16.18 15.75 6.52
CA VAL A 78 -15.94 17.00 5.79
C VAL A 78 -14.97 16.69 4.64
N GLU A 79 -15.35 17.04 3.41
CA GLU A 79 -14.48 16.95 2.24
C GLU A 79 -13.28 17.87 2.49
N GLU A 80 -12.30 17.37 3.26
CA GLU A 80 -10.96 17.93 3.24
C GLU A 80 -10.50 17.93 1.78
N PRO A 81 -9.77 18.97 1.34
CA PRO A 81 -9.25 19.02 -0.02
C PRO A 81 -8.62 17.68 -0.36
N GLU A 82 -9.25 16.96 -1.29
CA GLU A 82 -8.96 15.56 -1.47
C GLU A 82 -7.48 15.44 -1.84
N ASP A 83 -6.70 14.78 -0.98
CA ASP A 83 -5.27 14.71 -1.18
C ASP A 83 -4.99 14.08 -2.55
N LEU A 84 -4.30 14.83 -3.41
CA LEU A 84 -4.09 14.45 -4.81
C LEU A 84 -3.44 13.07 -4.94
N ILE A 85 -2.57 12.68 -3.99
CA ILE A 85 -1.93 11.37 -3.97
C ILE A 85 -2.93 10.29 -3.57
N ALA A 86 -3.76 10.54 -2.55
CA ALA A 86 -4.82 9.63 -2.15
C ALA A 86 -5.85 9.44 -3.27
N CYS A 87 -6.23 10.52 -3.96
CA CYS A 87 -7.15 10.48 -5.10
C CYS A 87 -6.54 9.70 -6.27
N TYR A 88 -5.28 10.01 -6.65
CA TYR A 88 -4.53 9.28 -7.67
C TYR A 88 -4.47 7.78 -7.37
N LEU A 89 -4.05 7.40 -6.15
CA LEU A 89 -3.93 6.00 -5.77
C LEU A 89 -5.28 5.28 -5.76
N ARG A 90 -6.35 5.95 -5.30
CA ARG A 90 -7.70 5.38 -5.31
C ARG A 90 -8.18 5.10 -6.73
N ASN A 91 -7.93 6.03 -7.65
CA ASN A 91 -8.28 5.86 -9.06
C ASN A 91 -7.43 4.77 -9.72
N LEU A 92 -6.14 4.73 -9.41
CA LEU A 92 -5.23 3.69 -9.89
C LEU A 92 -5.70 2.30 -9.43
N CYS A 93 -6.06 2.13 -8.15
CA CYS A 93 -6.60 0.88 -7.58
C CYS A 93 -7.91 0.42 -8.22
N ARG A 94 -8.66 1.31 -8.88
CA ARG A 94 -9.90 0.98 -9.61
C ARG A 94 -9.68 0.79 -11.10
N SER A 95 -8.48 1.08 -11.60
CA SER A 95 -8.17 1.01 -13.02
C SER A 95 -7.89 -0.43 -13.47
N SER A 96 -8.15 -0.71 -14.74
CA SER A 96 -7.78 -1.97 -15.39
C SER A 96 -6.27 -2.20 -15.44
N LEU A 97 -5.45 -1.17 -15.18
CA LEU A 97 -4.00 -1.33 -15.03
C LEU A 97 -3.67 -2.20 -13.82
N ILE A 98 -4.48 -2.17 -12.76
CA ILE A 98 -4.28 -3.00 -11.56
C ILE A 98 -5.09 -4.29 -11.64
N CYS A 99 -6.34 -4.22 -12.07
CA CYS A 99 -7.21 -5.38 -12.28
C CYS A 99 -6.83 -6.12 -13.57
N ARG A 100 -5.63 -6.70 -13.57
CA ARG A 100 -5.03 -7.41 -14.71
C ARG A 100 -4.64 -8.85 -14.33
N PRO A 101 -4.54 -9.77 -15.30
CA PRO A 101 -3.94 -11.08 -15.05
C PRO A 101 -2.50 -10.94 -14.56
N ILE A 102 -2.13 -11.74 -13.55
CA ILE A 102 -0.79 -11.75 -12.97
C ILE A 102 -0.32 -13.18 -12.75
N LEU A 103 1.00 -13.38 -12.79
CA LEU A 103 1.66 -14.57 -12.28
C LEU A 103 2.21 -14.25 -10.90
N LEU A 104 1.90 -15.08 -9.91
CA LEU A 104 2.34 -14.90 -8.53
C LEU A 104 3.31 -15.99 -8.12
N ASP A 105 4.43 -15.56 -7.53
CA ASP A 105 5.25 -16.39 -6.65
C ASP A 105 4.97 -15.94 -5.21
N PHE A 106 4.48 -16.85 -4.37
CA PHE A 106 4.00 -16.52 -3.04
C PHE A 106 4.35 -17.59 -2.00
N CYS A 107 4.36 -17.18 -0.74
CA CYS A 107 4.47 -18.06 0.41
C CYS A 107 3.30 -17.81 1.35
N LEU A 108 2.83 -18.87 2.01
CA LEU A 108 1.77 -18.77 2.99
C LEU A 108 2.27 -18.01 4.22
N ASP A 109 1.57 -16.95 4.60
CA ASP A 109 1.81 -16.21 5.85
C ASP A 109 1.27 -17.01 7.05
N ARG A 110 1.84 -18.21 7.26
CA ARG A 110 1.58 -19.03 8.45
C ARG A 110 2.63 -18.66 9.50
N LYS A 111 2.19 -18.17 10.65
CA LYS A 111 3.05 -18.24 11.86
C LYS A 111 3.34 -19.72 12.14
N PRO A 112 4.60 -20.17 12.21
CA PRO A 112 4.95 -21.59 12.34
C PRO A 112 4.64 -22.22 13.72
N SER A 113 3.62 -21.75 14.45
CA SER A 113 3.38 -22.14 15.84
C SER A 113 1.89 -22.25 16.22
N ARG A 114 1.01 -22.61 15.28
CA ARG A 114 -0.34 -23.08 15.62
C ARG A 114 -0.62 -24.41 14.93
N ILE A 115 0.02 -25.44 15.48
CA ILE A 115 -0.48 -26.81 15.37
C ILE A 115 -1.47 -26.93 16.53
N LEU A 116 -2.76 -27.11 16.20
CA LEU A 116 -3.79 -27.59 17.14
C LEU A 116 -3.75 -29.12 17.13
#